data_AF-A0A2F0PL92-F1
#
_entry.id   AF-A0A2F0PL92-F1
#
_cell.length_a   1.000
_cell.length_b   1.000
_cell.length_c   1.000
_cell.angle_alpha   90.00
_cell.angle_beta   90.00
_cell.angle_gamma   90.00
#
_symmetry.space_group_name_H-M   'P 1'
#
loop_
_entity.id
_entity.type
_entity.pdbx_description
1 polymer ?
#
loop_
_entity_poly.entity_id
_entity_poly.type
_entity_poly.pdbx_seq_one_letter_code
_entity_poly.pdbx_strand_id
1 'polypeptide(L)' 'MSASAHSNEHYEMLLRNVSLALGDAVLQLIKNHKKVSGGNILSQLVTEIEREQDQQRFAALRSAIELVGLAPKG' A
#
# COMPACT_ATOMS: atom_id res chain seq x y z
N MET A 1 0.17 -26.46 -15.44
CA MET A 1 -0.02 -25.93 -14.06
C MET A 1 -1.43 -25.34 -14.00
N SER A 2 -2.19 -25.64 -12.95
CA SER A 2 -3.59 -25.20 -12.82
C SER A 2 -3.67 -23.67 -12.69
N ALA A 3 -4.66 -23.04 -13.33
CA ALA A 3 -4.92 -21.61 -13.23
C ALA A 3 -5.06 -21.12 -11.77
N SER A 4 -5.47 -22.02 -10.86
CA SER A 4 -5.57 -21.75 -9.42
C SER A 4 -4.24 -21.56 -8.71
N ALA A 5 -3.15 -22.16 -9.21
CA ALA A 5 -1.82 -21.98 -8.63
C ALA A 5 -1.24 -20.60 -8.99
N HIS A 6 -1.42 -20.19 -10.26
CA HIS A 6 -1.01 -18.87 -10.72
C HIS A 6 -1.81 -17.74 -10.06
N SER A 7 -3.11 -17.92 -9.82
CA SER A 7 -3.90 -16.92 -9.09
C SER A 7 -3.45 -16.75 -7.64
N ASN A 8 -2.98 -17.82 -6.99
CA ASN A 8 -2.46 -17.77 -5.62
C ASN A 8 -1.12 -17.02 -5.56
N GLU A 9 -0.22 -17.29 -6.50
CA GLU A 9 1.07 -16.57 -6.60
C GLU A 9 0.87 -15.07 -6.84
N HIS A 10 -0.07 -14.69 -7.70
CA HIS A 10 -0.39 -13.29 -7.97
C HIS A 10 -0.99 -12.60 -6.74
N TYR A 11 -1.82 -13.32 -5.97
CA TYR A 11 -2.41 -12.79 -4.75
C TYR A 11 -1.35 -12.56 -3.65
N GLU A 12 -0.48 -13.54 -3.40
CA GLU A 12 0.63 -13.40 -2.44
C GLU A 12 1.59 -12.27 -2.83
N MET A 13 1.86 -12.12 -4.13
CA MET A 13 2.67 -11.02 -4.63
C MET A 13 2.01 -9.66 -4.38
N LEU A 14 0.69 -9.55 -4.59
CA LEU A 14 -0.05 -8.34 -4.27
C LEU A 14 0.01 -8.02 -2.77
N LEU A 15 -0.25 -9.00 -1.89
CA LEU A 15 -0.17 -8.81 -0.43
C LEU A 15 1.22 -8.34 0.02
N ARG A 16 2.27 -8.94 -0.55
CA ARG A 16 3.64 -8.52 -0.29
C ARG A 16 3.87 -7.07 -0.73
N ASN A 17 3.44 -6.71 -1.93
CA ASN A 17 3.62 -5.36 -2.46
C ASN A 17 2.82 -4.31 -1.66
N VAL A 18 1.62 -4.66 -1.20
CA VAL A 18 0.81 -3.82 -0.30
C VAL A 18 1.52 -3.61 1.03
N SER A 19 2.08 -4.67 1.61
CA SER A 19 2.83 -4.59 2.86
C SER A 19 4.07 -3.70 2.74
N LEU A 20 4.77 -3.78 1.61
CA LEU A 20 5.91 -2.91 1.30
C LEU A 20 5.49 -1.44 1.16
N ALA A 21 4.40 -1.16 0.42
CA ALA A 21 3.89 0.20 0.25
C ALA A 21 3.50 0.84 1.60
N LEU A 22 2.85 0.08 2.49
CA LEU A 22 2.54 0.54 3.84
C LEU A 22 3.79 0.81 4.68
N GLY A 23 4.76 -0.11 4.62
CA GLY A 23 6.05 0.04 5.31
C GLY A 23 6.81 1.29 4.84
N ASP A 24 6.88 1.50 3.53
CA ASP A 24 7.53 2.68 2.93
C ASP A 24 6.84 3.97 3.38
N ALA A 25 5.51 4.03 3.34
CA ALA A 25 4.76 5.19 3.81
C ALA A 25 5.06 5.51 5.29
N VAL A 26 5.10 4.49 6.16
CA VAL A 26 5.47 4.67 7.57
C VAL A 26 6.91 5.17 7.71
N LEU A 27 7.86 4.61 6.98
CA LEU A 27 9.25 5.05 7.01
C LEU A 27 9.42 6.49 6.52
N GLN A 28 8.67 6.90 5.48
CA GLN A 28 8.66 8.28 5.00
C GLN A 28 8.12 9.25 6.07
N LEU A 29 7.08 8.86 6.81
CA LEU A 29 6.58 9.69 7.91
C LEU A 29 7.62 9.83 9.02
N ILE A 30 8.30 8.74 9.42
CA ILE A 30 9.36 8.76 10.43
C ILE A 30 10.52 9.66 9.98
N LYS A 31 11.00 9.50 8.74
CA LYS A 31 12.08 10.31 8.16
C LYS A 31 11.74 11.80 8.14
N ASN A 32 10.47 12.13 7.91
CA ASN A 32 9.97 13.50 7.86
C ASN A 32 9.52 14.03 9.23
N HIS A 33 9.80 13.32 10.33
CA HIS A 33 9.38 13.67 11.69
C HIS A 33 7.87 13.92 11.82
N LYS A 34 7.05 13.21 11.02
CA LYS A 34 5.59 13.27 11.07
C LYS A 34 5.04 12.16 11.95
N LYS A 35 3.93 12.43 12.64
CA LYS A 35 3.21 11.41 13.42
C LYS A 35 2.79 10.24 12.54
N VAL A 36 3.11 9.01 12.93
CA VAL A 36 2.58 7.81 12.28
C VAL A 36 1.14 7.62 12.74
N SER A 37 0.19 7.93 11.88
CA SER A 37 -1.25 7.81 12.13
C SER A 37 -1.96 7.40 10.85
N GLY A 38 -3.14 6.78 10.95
CA GLY A 38 -3.91 6.34 9.77
C GLY A 38 -4.10 7.45 8.74
N GLY A 39 -4.47 8.67 9.18
CA GLY A 39 -4.61 9.82 8.30
C GLY A 39 -3.32 10.25 7.60
N ASN A 40 -2.18 10.25 8.32
CA ASN A 40 -0.89 10.60 7.72
C ASN A 40 -0.36 9.50 6.78
N ILE A 41 -0.61 8.22 7.10
CA ILE A 41 -0.26 7.09 6.23
C ILE A 41 -1.10 7.18 4.95
N LEU A 42 -2.41 7.41 5.06
CA LEU A 42 -3.30 7.59 3.92
C LEU A 42 -2.84 8.75 3.03
N SER A 43 -2.53 9.90 3.63
CA SER A 43 -2.03 11.07 2.88
C SER A 43 -0.71 10.78 2.15
N GLN A 44 0.19 10.02 2.76
CA GLN A 44 1.46 9.64 2.17
C GLN A 44 1.24 8.70 0.97
N LEU A 45 0.40 7.67 1.12
CA LEU A 45 0.07 6.73 0.05
C LEU A 45 -0.62 7.43 -1.14
N VAL A 46 -1.52 8.39 -0.87
CA VAL A 46 -2.17 9.19 -1.92
C VAL A 46 -1.13 10.03 -2.68
N THR A 47 -0.16 10.61 -2.00
CA THR A 47 0.92 11.37 -2.65
C THR A 47 1.77 10.46 -3.56
N GLU A 48 2.01 9.22 -3.14
CA GLU A 48 2.79 8.24 -3.90
C GLU A 48 2.04 7.74 -5.14
N ILE A 49 0.74 7.42 -5.01
CA ILE A 49 -0.05 6.88 -6.14
C ILE A 49 -0.28 7.92 -7.23
N GLU A 50 -0.39 9.20 -6.90
CA GLU A 50 -0.55 10.30 -7.89
C GLU A 50 0.62 10.39 -8.87
N ARG A 51 1.80 9.87 -8.51
CA ARG A 51 3.02 9.94 -9.31
C ARG A 51 3.42 8.60 -9.90
N GLU A 52 2.70 7.53 -9.57
CA GLU A 52 3.06 6.17 -9.95
C GLU A 52 2.61 5.85 -11.38
N GLN A 53 3.54 5.28 -12.16
CA GLN A 53 3.30 4.86 -13.55
C GLN A 53 3.37 3.34 -13.71
N ASP A 54 4.07 2.65 -12.80
CA ASP A 54 4.12 1.20 -12.82
C ASP A 54 2.77 0.62 -12.37
N GLN A 55 2.16 -0.20 -13.24
CA GLN A 55 0.82 -0.73 -13.00
C GLN A 55 0.75 -1.66 -11.78
N GLN A 56 1.81 -2.44 -11.52
CA GLN A 56 1.83 -3.36 -10.37
C GLN A 56 1.93 -2.58 -9.06
N ARG A 57 2.79 -1.57 -9.02
CA ARG A 57 2.95 -0.68 -7.86
C ARG A 57 1.71 0.19 -7.65
N PHE A 58 1.08 0.67 -8.72
CA PHE A 58 -0.19 1.37 -8.64
C PHE A 58 -1.28 0.52 -7.99
N ALA A 59 -1.43 -0.75 -8.40
CA ALA A 59 -2.41 -1.67 -7.82
C ALA A 59 -2.13 -1.93 -6.33
N ALA A 60 -0.87 -2.06 -5.94
CA ALA A 60 -0.48 -2.20 -4.54
C ALA A 60 -0.79 -0.94 -3.71
N LEU A 61 -0.44 0.25 -4.21
CA LEU A 61 -0.74 1.52 -3.56
C LEU A 61 -2.25 1.74 -3.39
N ARG A 62 -3.03 1.44 -4.43
CA ARG A 62 -4.50 1.51 -4.37
C ARG A 62 -5.05 0.59 -3.28
N SER A 63 -4.60 -0.66 -3.25
CA SER A 63 -5.04 -1.65 -2.26
C SER A 63 -4.64 -1.22 -0.83
N ALA A 64 -3.45 -0.64 -0.66
CA ALA A 64 -3.00 -0.09 0.62
C ALA A 64 -3.88 1.08 1.09
N ILE A 65 -4.27 1.98 0.17
CA ILE A 65 -5.19 3.09 0.44
C ILE A 65 -6.55 2.57 0.90
N GLU A 66 -7.11 1.57 0.22
CA GLU A 66 -8.39 0.95 0.58
C GLU A 66 -8.32 0.34 2.00
N LEU A 67 -7.26 -0.39 2.32
CA LEU A 67 -7.06 -0.99 3.66
C LEU A 67 -6.98 0.06 4.78
N VAL A 68 -6.20 1.12 4.57
CA VAL A 68 -6.04 2.18 5.58
C VAL A 68 -7.31 3.03 5.69
N GLY A 69 -8.01 3.28 4.58
CA GLY A 69 -9.25 4.04 4.53
C GLY A 69 -10.44 3.33 5.20
N LEU A 70 -10.42 1.99 5.24
CA LEU A 70 -11.42 1.17 5.91
C LEU A 70 -11.15 0.99 7.42
N ALA A 71 -9.95 1.35 7.90
CA ALA A 71 -9.64 1.22 9.32
C ALA A 71 -10.58 2.10 10.17
N PRO A 72 -11.12 1.59 11.30
CA PRO A 72 -11.96 2.38 12.18
C PRO A 72 -11.24 3.67 12.58
N LYS A 73 -11.95 4.80 12.47
CA LYS A 73 -11.49 6.08 13.01
C LYS A 73 -11.56 5.98 14.54
N GLY A 74 -10.52 5.39 15.13
CA GLY A 74 -10.29 5.41 16.58
C GLY A 74 -10.03 6.80 17.10
#